data_AF-A0A1E5V617-F1
#
_entry.id   AF-A0A1E5V617-F1
#
_cell.length_a   1.000
_cell.length_b   1.000
_cell.length_c   1.000
_cell.angle_alpha   90.00
_cell.angle_beta   90.00
_cell.angle_gamma   90.00
#
_symmetry.space_group_name_H-M   'P 1'
#
loop_
_entity.id
_entity.type
_entity.pdbx_description
1 polymer ?
#
loop_
_entity_poly.entity_id
_entity_poly.type
_entity_poly.pdbx_seq_one_letter_code
_entity_poly.pdbx_strand_id
1 'polypeptide(L)'
;LFYTRIFGGEDKFLDEEEDEVSDKILKKCGGVPLAIITMASLLVDKSREVWVQVCNSTGFRDKDNKQVDDTMWILSLSYYDLPCHLKTCLLYLSAFPEDYTIDKHSLIWKWVVEDFV
;
A
#
# COMPACT_ATOMS: atom_id res chain seq x y z
N LEU A 1 1.01 13.36 5.63
CA LEU A 1 1.19 12.28 4.62
C LEU A 1 0.04 11.28 4.66
N PHE A 2 -0.10 10.48 5.72
CA PHE A 2 -1.19 9.49 5.85
C PHE A 2 -2.57 10.15 5.75
N TYR A 3 -2.87 11.09 6.66
CA TYR A 3 -4.13 11.83 6.66
C TYR A 3 -4.34 12.66 5.40
N THR A 4 -3.27 13.29 4.89
CA THR A 4 -3.31 14.03 3.62
C THR A 4 -3.77 13.16 2.45
N ARG A 5 -3.35 11.89 2.43
CA ARG A 5 -3.68 10.92 1.37
C ARG A 5 -5.10 10.36 1.51
N ILE A 6 -5.59 10.19 2.75
CA ILE A 6 -6.93 9.66 3.02
C ILE A 6 -8.02 10.74 2.89
N PHE A 7 -7.77 11.94 3.42
CA PHE A 7 -8.76 13.01 3.50
C PHE A 7 -8.60 14.10 2.42
N GLY A 8 -7.66 13.93 1.49
CA GLY A 8 -7.47 14.88 0.39
C GLY A 8 -6.92 16.25 0.81
N GLY A 9 -6.38 16.38 2.02
CA GLY A 9 -5.78 17.64 2.52
C GLY A 9 -6.70 18.51 3.37
N GLU A 10 -7.92 18.08 3.69
CA GLU A 10 -8.73 18.70 4.74
C GLU A 10 -8.32 18.14 6.10
N ASP A 11 -7.92 19.01 7.03
CA ASP A 11 -7.77 18.67 8.46
C ASP A 11 -9.18 18.40 9.03
N LYS A 12 -9.66 17.17 8.83
CA LYS A 12 -10.81 16.66 9.59
C LYS A 12 -10.28 16.20 10.94
N PHE A 13 -10.81 16.79 12.01
CA PHE A 13 -10.59 16.30 13.36
C PHE A 13 -11.13 14.86 13.44
N LEU A 14 -10.21 13.95 13.72
CA LEU A 14 -10.50 12.54 13.94
C LEU A 14 -11.04 12.38 15.36
N ASP A 15 -12.03 11.51 15.54
CA ASP A 15 -12.50 11.12 16.89
C ASP A 15 -11.34 10.44 17.67
N GLU A 16 -11.37 10.41 19.01
CA GLU A 16 -10.26 9.85 19.81
C GLU A 16 -9.92 8.38 19.46
N GLU A 17 -10.95 7.57 19.15
CA GLU A 17 -10.73 6.22 18.64
C GLU A 17 -10.03 6.25 17.27
N GLU A 18 -10.34 7.26 16.45
CA GLU A 18 -9.79 7.46 15.12
C GLU A 18 -8.29 7.67 15.09
N ASP A 19 -7.78 8.40 16.06
CA ASP A 19 -6.35 8.60 16.26
C ASP A 19 -5.65 7.33 16.76
N GLU A 20 -6.25 6.53 17.65
CA GLU A 20 -5.55 5.36 18.22
C GLU A 20 -5.25 4.27 17.16
N VAL A 21 -6.22 3.99 16.27
CA VAL A 21 -6.03 3.02 15.18
C VAL A 21 -5.04 3.57 14.15
N SER A 22 -5.11 4.86 13.82
CA SER A 22 -4.19 5.50 12.90
C SER A 22 -2.76 5.50 13.44
N ASP A 23 -2.57 5.77 14.73
CA ASP A 23 -1.27 5.71 15.41
C ASP A 23 -0.69 4.30 15.39
N LYS A 24 -1.52 3.27 15.58
CA LYS A 24 -1.07 1.88 15.44
C LYS A 24 -0.61 1.59 14.01
N ILE A 25 -1.33 2.06 12.99
CA ILE A 25 -0.94 1.91 11.57
C ILE A 25 0.39 2.63 11.31
N LEU A 26 0.54 3.86 11.80
CA LEU A 26 1.74 4.66 11.60
C LEU A 26 2.96 4.07 12.29
N LYS A 27 2.80 3.57 13.53
CA LYS A 27 3.84 2.81 14.24
C LYS A 27 4.25 1.58 13.44
N LYS A 28 3.29 0.87 12.85
CA LYS A 28 3.57 -0.27 11.96
C LYS A 28 4.34 0.13 10.70
N CYS A 29 4.06 1.30 10.13
CA CYS A 29 4.80 1.75 8.95
C CYS A 29 6.28 2.10 9.24
N GLY A 30 6.70 2.15 10.51
CA GLY A 30 8.10 2.37 10.89
C GLY A 30 8.71 3.68 10.37
N GLY A 31 7.87 4.67 10.05
CA GLY A 31 8.29 5.95 9.45
C GLY A 31 8.68 5.89 7.97
N VAL A 32 8.56 4.74 7.29
CA VAL A 32 8.89 4.60 5.87
C VAL A 32 7.80 5.29 5.03
N PRO A 33 8.11 6.37 4.27
CA PRO A 33 7.10 7.14 3.56
C PRO A 33 6.29 6.31 2.55
N LEU A 34 6.94 5.37 1.87
CA LEU A 34 6.28 4.47 0.92
C LEU A 34 5.27 3.57 1.63
N ALA A 35 5.64 2.96 2.76
CA ALA A 35 4.73 2.15 3.57
C ALA A 35 3.50 2.96 4.03
N ILE A 36 3.72 4.19 4.48
CA ILE A 36 2.64 5.12 4.90
C ILE A 36 1.68 5.41 3.75
N ILE A 37 2.20 5.75 2.56
CA ILE A 37 1.38 6.08 1.39
C ILE A 37 0.61 4.85 0.90
N THR A 38 1.25 3.68 0.90
CA THR A 38 0.63 2.41 0.49
C THR A 38 -0.51 2.03 1.44
N MET A 39 -0.29 2.12 2.76
CA MET A 39 -1.34 1.87 3.75
C MET A 39 -2.48 2.87 3.65
N ALA A 40 -2.17 4.17 3.49
CA ALA A 40 -3.19 5.18 3.27
C ALA A 40 -4.02 4.92 2.01
N SER A 41 -3.36 4.50 0.92
CA SER A 41 -4.03 4.21 -0.35
C SER A 41 -4.82 2.90 -0.31
N LEU A 42 -4.45 1.94 0.53
CA LEU A 42 -5.21 0.70 0.75
C LEU A 42 -6.47 0.94 1.59
N LEU A 43 -6.40 1.89 2.52
CA LEU A 43 -7.47 2.19 3.47
C LEU A 43 -8.41 3.30 2.98
N VAL A 44 -8.06 4.01 1.90
CA VAL A 44 -8.93 4.99 1.27
C VAL A 44 -10.25 4.32 0.88
N ASP A 45 -11.37 4.96 1.22
CA ASP A 45 -12.73 4.45 1.00
C ASP A 45 -13.10 3.12 1.70
N LYS A 46 -12.26 2.58 2.60
CA LYS A 46 -12.58 1.38 3.39
C LYS A 46 -13.24 1.76 4.72
N SER A 47 -14.14 0.89 5.21
CA SER A 47 -14.81 1.09 6.50
C SER A 47 -13.86 0.92 7.67
N ARG A 48 -14.26 1.47 8.82
CA ARG A 48 -13.45 1.49 10.03
C ARG A 48 -13.10 0.09 10.55
N GLU A 49 -13.98 -0.87 10.37
CA GLU A 49 -13.76 -2.27 10.75
C GLU A 49 -12.59 -2.87 9.98
N VAL A 50 -12.42 -2.49 8.70
CA VAL A 50 -11.29 -2.92 7.87
C VAL A 50 -9.98 -2.35 8.41
N TRP A 51 -9.98 -1.10 8.88
CA TRP A 51 -8.79 -0.50 9.47
C TRP A 51 -8.36 -1.23 10.74
N VAL A 52 -9.32 -1.57 11.60
CA VAL A 52 -9.07 -2.36 12.82
C VAL A 52 -8.59 -3.77 12.47
N GLN A 53 -9.17 -4.42 11.45
CA GLN A 53 -8.72 -5.74 10.99
C GLN A 53 -7.28 -5.70 10.47
N VAL A 54 -6.92 -4.68 9.69
CA VAL A 54 -5.56 -4.47 9.20
C VAL A 54 -4.60 -4.21 10.36
N CYS A 55 -5.01 -3.40 11.35
CA CYS A 55 -4.29 -3.20 12.62
C CYS A 55 -4.09 -4.49 13.42
N ASN A 56 -5.07 -5.39 13.41
CA ASN A 56 -5.02 -6.64 14.18
C ASN A 56 -4.43 -7.81 13.39
N SER A 57 -4.17 -7.62 12.09
CA SER A 57 -3.60 -8.67 11.24
C SER A 57 -2.19 -9.07 11.72
N THR A 58 -2.00 -10.38 11.89
CA THR A 58 -0.81 -11.05 12.43
C THR A 58 0.42 -11.00 11.52
N GLY A 59 0.33 -10.41 10.33
CA GLY A 59 1.47 -10.26 9.42
C GLY A 59 2.56 -9.33 9.96
N PHE A 60 2.20 -8.45 10.89
CA PHE A 60 3.12 -7.60 11.63
C PHE A 60 3.61 -8.31 12.89
N ARG A 61 4.44 -9.35 12.76
CA ARG A 61 5.03 -9.96 13.96
C ARG A 61 5.87 -8.90 14.67
N ASP A 62 5.88 -8.87 15.99
CA ASP A 62 6.94 -8.18 16.74
C ASP A 62 8.17 -9.11 16.81
N LYS A 63 9.38 -8.55 16.99
CA LYS A 63 10.72 -9.19 17.10
C LYS A 63 11.70 -9.00 15.93
N ASP A 64 12.62 -8.07 16.17
CA ASP A 64 14.08 -8.19 16.04
C ASP A 64 14.81 -8.12 14.69
N ASN A 65 14.13 -7.99 13.53
CA ASN A 65 14.83 -7.69 12.25
C ASN A 65 13.94 -7.19 11.09
N LYS A 66 12.95 -6.32 11.38
CA LYS A 66 11.67 -6.36 10.65
C LYS A 66 11.31 -5.32 9.60
N GLN A 67 12.09 -4.26 9.38
CA GLN A 67 11.61 -3.17 8.50
C GLN A 67 11.40 -3.60 7.03
N VAL A 68 12.19 -4.57 6.55
CA VAL A 68 12.02 -5.18 5.21
C VAL A 68 10.81 -6.10 5.17
N ASP A 69 10.61 -6.93 6.19
CA ASP A 69 9.45 -7.82 6.32
C ASP A 69 8.14 -7.03 6.39
N ASP A 70 8.14 -5.91 7.12
CA ASP A 70 6.99 -5.04 7.28
C ASP A 70 6.63 -4.32 5.97
N THR A 71 7.65 -3.84 5.24
CA THR A 71 7.44 -3.21 3.92
C THR A 71 6.93 -4.23 2.91
N MET A 72 7.51 -5.43 2.87
CA MET A 72 7.09 -6.50 1.97
C MET A 72 5.68 -7.00 2.28
N TRP A 73 5.29 -7.04 3.56
CA TRP A 73 3.91 -7.33 3.97
C TRP A 73 2.93 -6.28 3.47
N ILE A 74 3.22 -5.00 3.66
CA ILE A 74 2.37 -3.89 3.21
C ILE A 74 2.21 -3.92 1.68
N LEU A 75 3.31 -4.11 0.95
CA LEU A 75 3.28 -4.25 -0.50
C LEU A 75 2.48 -5.49 -0.93
N SER A 76 2.59 -6.60 -0.20
CA SER A 76 1.80 -7.80 -0.45
C SER A 76 0.31 -7.55 -0.24
N LEU A 77 -0.07 -6.86 0.85
CA LEU A 77 -1.46 -6.52 1.13
C LEU A 77 -2.06 -5.68 0.00
N SER A 78 -1.34 -4.67 -0.47
CA SER A 78 -1.75 -3.89 -1.64
C SER A 78 -1.83 -4.74 -2.89
N TYR A 79 -0.82 -5.57 -3.17
CA TYR A 79 -0.83 -6.48 -4.31
C TYR A 79 -2.07 -7.38 -4.31
N TYR A 80 -2.45 -7.95 -3.16
CA TYR A 80 -3.63 -8.82 -3.07
C TYR A 80 -4.97 -8.10 -3.18
N ASP A 81 -5.06 -6.81 -2.81
CA ASP A 81 -6.27 -5.99 -2.99
C ASP A 81 -6.48 -5.54 -4.46
N LEU A 82 -5.45 -5.62 -5.33
CA LEU A 82 -5.58 -5.26 -6.74
C LEU A 82 -6.50 -6.24 -7.52
N PRO A 83 -7.26 -5.75 -8.52
CA PRO A 83 -7.94 -6.58 -9.52
C PRO A 83 -6.97 -7.49 -10.28
N CYS A 84 -7.45 -8.66 -10.75
CA CYS A 84 -6.61 -9.68 -11.39
C CYS A 84 -5.80 -9.17 -12.58
N HIS A 85 -6.38 -8.35 -13.46
CA HIS A 85 -5.68 -7.79 -14.62
C HIS A 85 -4.53 -6.84 -14.21
N LEU A 86 -4.74 -6.02 -13.17
CA LEU A 86 -3.71 -5.10 -12.67
C LEU A 86 -2.58 -5.83 -11.93
N LYS A 87 -2.86 -6.98 -11.29
CA LYS A 87 -1.83 -7.82 -10.68
C LYS A 87 -0.82 -8.30 -11.73
N THR A 88 -1.31 -8.76 -12.88
CA THR A 88 -0.45 -9.19 -14.00
C THR A 88 0.36 -8.04 -14.56
N CYS A 89 -0.26 -6.86 -14.76
CA CYS A 89 0.45 -5.66 -15.19
C CYS A 89 1.58 -5.26 -14.23
N LEU A 90 1.32 -5.31 -12.91
CA LEU A 90 2.31 -5.00 -11.88
C LEU A 90 3.45 -6.03 -11.84
N LEU A 91 3.13 -7.32 -11.96
CA LEU A 91 4.15 -8.38 -12.05
C LEU A 91 5.04 -8.22 -13.29
N TYR A 92 4.49 -7.80 -14.43
CA TYR A 92 5.27 -7.58 -15.65
C TYR A 92 6.41 -6.57 -15.44
N LEU A 93 6.26 -5.62 -14.51
CA LEU A 93 7.31 -4.67 -14.19
C LEU A 93 8.57 -5.33 -13.62
N SER A 94 8.47 -6.53 -13.02
CA SER A 94 9.63 -7.26 -12.51
C SER A 94 10.54 -7.81 -13.61
N ALA A 95 10.13 -7.73 -14.89
CA ALA A 95 10.98 -8.11 -16.02
C ALA A 95 12.02 -7.05 -16.38
N PHE A 96 11.86 -5.81 -15.87
CA PHE A 96 12.81 -4.72 -16.08
C PHE A 96 13.91 -4.78 -15.01
N PRO A 97 15.15 -4.35 -15.33
CA PRO A 97 16.20 -4.26 -14.35
C PRO A 97 15.88 -3.22 -13.27
N GLU A 98 16.49 -3.40 -12.10
CA GLU A 98 16.42 -2.42 -11.01
C GLU A 98 16.88 -1.03 -11.50
N ASP A 99 16.17 0.01 -11.05
CA ASP A 99 16.40 1.42 -11.41
C ASP A 99 16.31 1.77 -12.91
N TYR A 100 15.66 0.91 -13.71
CA TYR A 100 15.44 1.20 -15.13
C TYR A 100 14.30 2.20 -15.37
N THR A 101 14.56 3.21 -16.19
CA THR A 101 13.52 4.14 -16.66
C THR A 101 12.63 3.48 -17.71
N ILE A 102 11.41 3.12 -17.32
CA ILE A 102 10.42 2.52 -18.22
C ILE A 102 9.64 3.62 -18.96
N ASP A 103 9.67 3.58 -20.30
CA ASP A 103 8.80 4.44 -21.11
C ASP A 103 7.33 4.00 -21.00
N LYS A 104 6.47 4.93 -20.59
CA LYS A 104 5.04 4.68 -20.34
C LYS A 104 4.32 4.16 -21.58
N HIS A 105 4.56 4.76 -22.75
CA HIS A 105 3.85 4.38 -23.97
C HIS A 105 4.24 2.97 -24.41
N SER A 106 5.53 2.66 -24.35
CA SER A 106 6.06 1.34 -24.66
C SER A 106 5.54 0.27 -23.71
N LEU A 107 5.41 0.58 -22.42
CA LEU A 107 4.86 -0.33 -21.42
C LEU A 107 3.37 -0.62 -21.68
N ILE A 108 2.57 0.41 -21.96
CA ILE A 108 1.14 0.24 -22.28
C ILE A 108 0.98 -0.65 -23.52
N TRP A 109 1.75 -0.38 -24.58
CA TRP A 109 1.72 -1.21 -25.78
C TRP A 109 2.07 -2.66 -25.50
N LYS A 110 3.06 -2.93 -24.63
CA LYS A 110 3.39 -4.30 -24.20
C LYS A 110 2.23 -4.97 -23.48
N TRP A 111 1.56 -4.28 -22.56
CA TRP A 111 0.40 -4.85 -21.86
C TRP A 111 -0.78 -5.16 -22.78
N VAL A 112 -1.03 -4.31 -23.79
CA VAL A 112 -2.08 -4.57 -24.81
C VAL A 112 -1.71 -5.77 -25.69
N VAL A 113 -0.44 -5.90 -26.09
CA VAL A 113 0.01 -7.03 -26.92
C VAL A 113 -0.06 -8.36 -26.17
N GLU A 114 0.19 -8.36 -24.87
CA GLU A 114 0.11 -9.55 -24.00
C GLU A 114 -1.33 -9.83 -23.50
N ASP A 115 -2.33 -9.07 -23.97
CA ASP A 115 -3.75 -9.19 -23.59
C ASP A 115 -4.00 -9.05 -22.07
N PHE A 116 -3.21 -8.18 -21.39
CA PHE A 116 -3.43 -7.85 -19.99
C PHE A 116 -4.53 -6.79 -19.81
N VAL A 117 -4.80 -6.00 -20.86
CA VAL A 117 -5.75 -4.87 -20.90
C VAL A 117 -6.47 -4.85 -22.24
#